data_AF-A0A1H4ETW5-F1
#
_entry.id   AF-A0A1H4ETW5-F1
#
_cell.length_a   1.000
_cell.length_b   1.000
_cell.length_c   1.000
_cell.angle_alpha   90.00
_cell.angle_beta   90.00
_cell.angle_gamma   90.00
#
_symmetry.space_group_name_H-M   'P 1'
#
loop_
_entity.id
_entity.type
_entity.pdbx_description
1 polymer ?
#
loop_
_entity_poly.entity_id
_entity_poly.type
_entity_poly.pdbx_seq_one_letter_code
_entity_poly.pdbx_strand_id
1 'polypeptide(L)'
;MARAYKKTYLNGAMRNLAVMMDCGVNKYGYSIDEFYNKFLMSDVSRQFAKGNPRYLVGLSGAELADMVVESSGNAISQQNDGTYTVGPEYWAGWALAYYQWLSRRSFSFMHKNGLGAKEVVNMYYPLHEADLSKFATVADEIIERNK
;
A
#
# COMPACT_ATOMS: atom_id res chain seq x y z
N MET A 1 1.49 -19.73 -11.74
CA MET A 1 0.47 -18.65 -11.69
C MET A 1 1.12 -17.34 -12.12
N ALA A 2 0.44 -16.55 -12.95
CA ALA A 2 0.93 -15.21 -13.33
C ALA A 2 0.86 -14.25 -12.14
N ARG A 3 1.84 -13.35 -12.03
CA ARG A 3 1.89 -12.25 -11.04
C ARG A 3 1.31 -10.97 -11.62
N ALA A 4 1.03 -9.96 -10.79
CA ALA A 4 0.42 -8.72 -11.28
C ALA A 4 1.30 -8.00 -12.31
N TYR A 5 2.62 -8.07 -12.11
CA TYR A 5 3.64 -7.49 -12.98
C TYR A 5 4.98 -8.24 -12.83
N LYS A 6 6.01 -7.86 -13.60
CA LYS A 6 7.33 -8.53 -13.57
C LYS A 6 8.00 -8.38 -12.20
N LYS A 7 8.65 -9.45 -11.71
CA LYS A 7 9.37 -9.47 -10.41
C LYS A 7 10.43 -8.37 -10.30
N THR A 8 11.00 -7.91 -11.42
CA THR A 8 11.98 -6.81 -11.46
C THR A 8 11.44 -5.49 -10.91
N TYR A 9 10.12 -5.25 -10.98
CA TYR A 9 9.50 -4.05 -10.40
C TYR A 9 9.12 -4.20 -8.94
N LEU A 10 9.11 -5.43 -8.40
CA LEU A 10 8.50 -5.75 -7.10
C LEU A 10 9.12 -4.96 -5.95
N ASN A 11 10.45 -4.96 -5.83
CA ASN A 11 11.11 -4.30 -4.71
C ASN A 11 10.86 -2.78 -4.73
N GLY A 12 10.94 -2.15 -5.90
CA GLY A 12 10.63 -0.73 -6.07
C GLY A 12 9.17 -0.42 -5.78
N ALA A 13 8.24 -1.24 -6.28
CA ALA A 13 6.82 -1.11 -6.00
C ALA A 13 6.50 -1.22 -4.50
N MET A 14 7.10 -2.19 -3.82
CA MET A 14 6.95 -2.37 -2.37
C MET A 14 7.48 -1.18 -1.59
N ARG A 15 8.66 -0.67 -1.95
CA ARG A 15 9.22 0.54 -1.34
C ARG A 15 8.33 1.76 -1.58
N ASN A 16 7.84 1.95 -2.80
CA ASN A 16 7.00 3.10 -3.13
C ASN A 16 5.66 3.09 -2.40
N LEU A 17 4.99 1.94 -2.33
CA LEU A 17 3.75 1.83 -1.56
C LEU A 17 3.99 1.99 -0.06
N ALA A 18 5.11 1.48 0.46
CA ALA A 18 5.52 1.66 1.85
C ALA A 18 5.73 3.14 2.21
N VAL A 19 6.54 3.85 1.43
CA VAL A 19 6.77 5.29 1.63
C VAL A 19 5.48 6.08 1.49
N MET A 20 4.62 5.75 0.52
CA MET A 20 3.33 6.42 0.34
C MET A 20 2.44 6.29 1.58
N MET A 21 2.33 5.09 2.16
CA MET A 21 1.53 4.85 3.35
C MET A 21 2.09 5.58 4.58
N ASP A 22 3.41 5.56 4.77
CA ASP A 22 4.08 6.32 5.83
C ASP A 22 3.83 7.82 5.68
N CYS A 23 4.01 8.36 4.48
CA CYS A 23 3.76 9.77 4.17
C CYS A 23 2.32 10.19 4.45
N GLY A 24 1.35 9.36 4.05
CA GLY A 24 -0.06 9.61 4.30
C GLY A 24 -0.39 9.82 5.78
N VAL A 25 0.22 9.03 6.65
CA VAL A 25 0.00 9.12 8.10
C VAL A 25 0.90 10.16 8.75
N ASN A 26 2.21 10.04 8.57
CA ASN A 26 3.21 10.80 9.32
C ASN A 26 3.48 12.21 8.77
N LYS A 27 3.19 12.47 7.48
CA LYS A 27 3.36 13.80 6.88
C LYS A 27 2.05 14.56 6.75
N TYR A 28 0.98 13.88 6.35
CA TYR A 28 -0.32 14.49 6.18
C TYR A 28 -1.24 14.39 7.41
N GLY A 29 -0.88 13.60 8.42
CA GLY A 29 -1.61 13.50 9.67
C GLY A 29 -2.95 12.76 9.59
N TYR A 30 -3.20 12.02 8.50
CA TYR A 30 -4.38 11.17 8.40
C TYR A 30 -4.24 9.94 9.29
N SER A 31 -5.36 9.40 9.77
CA SER A 31 -5.33 8.02 10.26
C SER A 31 -5.06 7.04 9.10
N ILE A 32 -4.56 5.85 9.45
CA ILE A 32 -4.23 4.82 8.46
C ILE A 32 -5.44 4.45 7.57
N ASP A 33 -6.64 4.34 8.15
CA ASP A 33 -7.85 3.99 7.41
C ASP A 33 -8.34 5.13 6.54
N GLU A 34 -8.27 6.39 7.01
CA GLU A 34 -8.64 7.55 6.21
C GLU A 34 -7.76 7.68 4.97
N PHE A 35 -6.44 7.57 5.14
CA PHE A 35 -5.51 7.65 4.02
C PHE A 35 -5.69 6.47 3.06
N TYR A 36 -5.82 5.25 3.60
CA TYR A 36 -6.01 4.07 2.76
C TYR A 36 -7.30 4.14 1.96
N ASN A 37 -8.40 4.63 2.53
CA ASN A 37 -9.66 4.84 1.81
C ASN A 37 -9.51 5.85 0.67
N LYS A 38 -8.79 6.97 0.88
CA LYS A 38 -8.45 7.91 -0.19
C LYS A 38 -7.63 7.22 -1.29
N PHE A 39 -6.64 6.42 -0.92
CA PHE A 39 -5.85 5.63 -1.86
C PHE A 39 -6.72 4.68 -2.69
N LEU A 40 -7.65 3.95 -2.06
CA LEU A 40 -8.58 3.05 -2.76
C LEU A 40 -9.47 3.78 -3.79
N MET A 41 -9.87 5.01 -3.51
CA MET A 41 -10.69 5.84 -4.42
C MET A 41 -9.86 6.45 -5.56
N SER A 42 -8.58 6.74 -5.31
CA SER A 42 -7.66 7.34 -6.28
C SER A 42 -7.34 6.43 -7.47
N ASP A 43 -6.85 7.03 -8.56
CA ASP A 43 -6.27 6.27 -9.68
C ASP A 43 -4.97 5.55 -9.31
N VAL A 44 -4.27 5.98 -8.24
CA VAL A 44 -3.01 5.38 -7.81
C VAL A 44 -3.20 3.89 -7.52
N SER A 45 -4.24 3.51 -6.76
CA SER A 45 -4.52 2.11 -6.44
C SER A 45 -4.77 1.25 -7.69
N ARG A 46 -5.51 1.78 -8.66
CA ARG A 46 -5.85 1.09 -9.92
C ARG A 46 -4.62 0.93 -10.81
N GLN A 47 -3.83 1.98 -10.97
CA GLN A 47 -2.64 1.99 -11.83
C GLN A 47 -1.53 1.11 -11.26
N PHE A 48 -1.35 1.15 -9.93
CA PHE A 48 -0.42 0.27 -9.22
C PHE A 48 -0.82 -1.20 -9.40
N ALA A 49 -2.09 -1.55 -9.18
CA ALA A 49 -2.57 -2.93 -9.31
C ALA A 49 -2.48 -3.47 -10.75
N LYS A 50 -2.61 -2.60 -11.76
CA LYS A 50 -2.39 -2.92 -13.19
C LYS A 50 -0.91 -3.07 -13.56
N GLY A 51 0.01 -2.71 -12.67
CA GLY A 51 1.44 -2.80 -12.88
C GLY A 51 2.01 -1.70 -13.78
N ASN A 52 1.40 -0.51 -13.79
CA ASN A 52 1.90 0.63 -14.58
C ASN A 52 3.27 1.09 -14.05
N PRO A 53 4.37 0.99 -14.83
CA PRO A 53 5.72 1.33 -14.35
C PRO A 53 5.87 2.74 -13.78
N ARG A 54 5.09 3.71 -14.28
CA ARG A 54 5.07 5.08 -13.73
C ARG A 54 4.71 5.08 -12.24
N TYR A 55 3.71 4.29 -11.85
CA TYR A 55 3.22 4.21 -10.47
C TYR A 55 3.99 3.20 -9.62
N LEU A 56 4.59 2.19 -10.24
CA LEU A 56 5.40 1.21 -9.52
C LEU A 56 6.77 1.76 -9.12
N VAL A 57 7.46 2.44 -10.05
CA VAL A 57 8.88 2.82 -9.88
C VAL A 57 9.25 4.18 -10.48
N GLY A 58 8.37 4.80 -11.27
CA GLY A 58 8.66 6.08 -11.93
C GLY A 58 8.39 7.32 -11.07
N LEU A 59 7.46 7.21 -10.11
CA LEU A 59 7.16 8.22 -9.10
C LEU A 59 7.74 7.74 -7.76
N SER A 60 8.17 8.67 -6.92
CA SER A 60 8.49 8.38 -5.52
C SER A 60 7.23 8.08 -4.72
N GLY A 61 7.35 7.35 -3.61
CA GLY A 61 6.21 7.12 -2.72
C GLY A 61 5.60 8.40 -2.14
N ALA A 62 6.42 9.44 -1.94
CA ALA A 62 5.95 10.77 -1.54
C ALA A 62 5.06 11.40 -2.63
N GLU A 63 5.50 11.40 -3.89
CA GLU A 63 4.67 11.87 -5.01
C GLU A 63 3.38 11.05 -5.16
N LEU A 64 3.40 9.74 -4.87
CA LEU A 64 2.17 8.95 -4.84
C LEU A 64 1.23 9.41 -3.73
N ALA A 65 1.75 9.78 -2.55
CA ALA A 65 0.95 10.28 -1.45
C ALA A 65 0.33 11.64 -1.80
N ASP A 66 1.10 12.53 -2.41
CA ASP A 66 0.64 13.82 -2.94
C ASP A 66 -0.54 13.60 -3.90
N MET A 67 -0.39 12.70 -4.88
CA MET A 67 -1.45 12.35 -5.82
C MET A 67 -2.72 11.81 -5.13
N VAL A 68 -2.58 10.98 -4.09
CA VAL A 68 -3.74 10.48 -3.32
C VAL A 68 -4.46 11.63 -2.62
N VAL A 69 -3.71 12.56 -2.00
CA VAL A 69 -4.28 13.72 -1.30
C VAL A 69 -4.98 14.66 -2.28
N GLU A 70 -4.34 15.03 -3.38
CA GLU A 70 -4.90 15.89 -4.43
C GLU A 70 -6.18 15.30 -5.03
N SER A 71 -6.20 13.98 -5.27
CA SER A 71 -7.38 13.30 -5.82
C SER A 71 -8.61 13.36 -4.91
N SER A 72 -8.40 13.68 -3.62
CA SER A 72 -9.48 13.85 -2.65
C SER A 72 -10.01 15.29 -2.53
N GLY A 73 -9.55 16.19 -3.40
CA GLY A 73 -9.97 17.61 -3.43
C GLY A 73 -9.24 18.51 -2.43
N ASN A 74 -8.22 17.99 -1.75
CA ASN A 74 -7.44 18.74 -0.78
C ASN A 74 -6.28 19.45 -1.47
N ALA A 75 -6.14 20.75 -1.20
CA ALA A 75 -4.96 21.51 -1.63
C ALA A 75 -3.75 21.10 -0.80
N ILE A 76 -2.64 20.78 -1.48
CA ILE A 76 -1.36 20.56 -0.82
C ILE A 76 -0.74 21.93 -0.53
N SER A 77 -0.71 22.32 0.75
CA SER A 77 -0.07 23.57 1.19
C SER A 77 1.46 23.48 1.20
N GLN A 78 2.00 22.27 1.34
CA GLN A 78 3.43 21.98 1.31
C GLN A 78 3.66 20.60 0.71
N GLN A 79 4.52 20.53 -0.31
CA GLN A 79 4.91 19.26 -0.92
C GLN A 79 5.67 18.39 0.08
N ASN A 80 5.49 17.08 -0.06
CA ASN A 80 6.18 16.11 0.77
C ASN A 80 7.69 16.13 0.45
N ASP A 81 8.51 16.30 1.49
CA ASP A 81 9.97 16.36 1.37
C ASP A 81 10.64 15.00 1.10
N GLY A 82 9.85 13.93 0.99
CA GLY A 82 10.31 12.58 0.71
C GLY A 82 10.90 11.84 1.91
N THR A 83 10.90 12.46 3.10
CA THR A 83 11.39 11.79 4.32
C THR A 83 10.32 10.85 4.87
N TYR A 84 10.75 9.68 5.33
CA TYR A 84 9.86 8.63 5.83
C TYR A 84 10.49 7.89 7.00
N THR A 85 9.65 7.24 7.80
CA THR A 85 10.08 6.34 8.88
C THR A 85 9.81 4.90 8.49
N VAL A 86 10.70 3.98 8.88
CA VAL A 86 10.44 2.54 8.74
C VAL A 86 9.68 2.08 9.98
N GLY A 87 8.37 2.27 9.95
CA GLY A 87 7.44 1.90 11.03
C GLY A 87 6.30 0.98 10.57
N PRO A 88 5.25 0.82 11.39
CA PRO A 88 4.09 -0.01 11.08
C PRO A 88 3.37 0.36 9.77
N GLU A 89 3.23 1.66 9.48
CA GLU A 89 2.57 2.18 8.28
C GLU A 89 3.38 1.87 7.01
N TYR A 90 4.69 2.09 7.09
CA TYR A 90 5.64 1.72 6.04
C TYR A 90 5.56 0.22 5.76
N TRP A 91 5.65 -0.61 6.81
CA TRP A 91 5.58 -2.06 6.67
C TRP A 91 4.24 -2.52 6.11
N ALA A 92 3.13 -1.90 6.49
CA ALA A 92 1.82 -2.22 5.95
C ALA A 92 1.77 -1.98 4.43
N GLY A 93 2.29 -0.86 3.95
CA GLY A 93 2.41 -0.60 2.51
C GLY A 93 3.33 -1.62 1.82
N TRP A 94 4.46 -1.97 2.44
CA TRP A 94 5.40 -2.98 1.92
C TRP A 94 4.74 -4.36 1.76
N ALA A 95 4.05 -4.83 2.80
CA ALA A 95 3.36 -6.12 2.84
C ALA A 95 2.17 -6.16 1.87
N LEU A 96 1.36 -5.11 1.82
CA LEU A 96 0.23 -4.99 0.89
C LEU A 96 0.69 -5.02 -0.58
N ALA A 97 1.77 -4.33 -0.93
CA ALA A 97 2.32 -4.37 -2.30
C ALA A 97 2.77 -5.77 -2.69
N TYR A 98 3.46 -6.48 -1.79
CA TYR A 98 3.88 -7.86 -2.01
C TYR A 98 2.68 -8.78 -2.25
N TYR A 99 1.67 -8.72 -1.38
CA TYR A 99 0.50 -9.58 -1.48
C TYR A 99 -0.37 -9.25 -2.70
N GLN A 100 -0.52 -7.97 -3.03
CA GLN A 100 -1.17 -7.53 -4.27
C GLN A 100 -0.49 -8.13 -5.50
N TRP A 101 0.84 -8.04 -5.57
CA TRP A 101 1.63 -8.61 -6.66
C TRP A 101 1.50 -10.13 -6.75
N LEU A 102 1.54 -10.79 -5.59
CA LEU A 102 1.46 -12.23 -5.44
C LEU A 102 0.11 -12.78 -5.90
N SER A 103 -0.98 -12.19 -5.41
CA SER A 103 -2.36 -12.67 -5.57
C SER A 103 -3.09 -12.09 -6.77
N ARG A 104 -2.61 -10.96 -7.33
CA ARG A 104 -3.27 -10.15 -8.38
C ARG A 104 -4.63 -9.57 -7.97
N ARG A 105 -5.00 -9.67 -6.70
CA ARG A 105 -6.22 -9.08 -6.17
C ARG A 105 -6.06 -7.55 -6.13
N SER A 106 -7.12 -6.80 -6.39
CA SER A 106 -7.07 -5.33 -6.27
C SER A 106 -7.08 -4.92 -4.80
N PHE A 107 -6.55 -3.74 -4.47
CA PHE A 107 -6.62 -3.21 -3.11
C PHE A 107 -8.06 -3.08 -2.60
N SER A 108 -8.99 -2.66 -3.46
CA SER A 108 -10.41 -2.59 -3.10
C SER A 108 -11.02 -3.98 -2.82
N PHE A 109 -10.61 -5.02 -3.57
CA PHE A 109 -11.04 -6.39 -3.27
C PHE A 109 -10.48 -6.86 -1.93
N MET A 110 -9.19 -6.65 -1.68
CA MET A 110 -8.56 -7.03 -0.41
C MET A 110 -9.24 -6.35 0.78
N HIS A 111 -9.45 -5.04 0.69
CA HIS A 111 -10.14 -4.24 1.71
C HIS A 111 -11.58 -4.74 1.94
N LYS A 112 -12.37 -4.95 0.88
CA LYS A 112 -13.76 -5.42 0.98
C LYS A 112 -13.87 -6.77 1.69
N ASN A 113 -12.86 -7.64 1.58
CA ASN A 113 -12.84 -8.95 2.21
C ASN A 113 -11.98 -8.96 3.50
N GLY A 114 -11.96 -7.85 4.24
CA GLY A 114 -11.41 -7.80 5.60
C GLY A 114 -9.91 -7.55 5.72
N LEU A 115 -9.16 -7.42 4.60
CA LEU A 115 -7.74 -7.05 4.63
C LEU A 115 -7.59 -5.53 4.46
N GLY A 116 -8.03 -4.78 5.47
CA GLY A 116 -7.85 -3.33 5.56
C GLY A 116 -6.47 -2.92 6.06
N ALA A 117 -6.14 -1.63 5.93
CA ALA A 117 -4.80 -1.15 6.30
C ALA A 117 -4.55 -1.18 7.80
N LYS A 118 -5.58 -0.90 8.63
CA LYS A 118 -5.49 -1.06 10.08
C LYS A 118 -5.25 -2.51 10.49
N GLU A 119 -5.93 -3.46 9.87
CA GLU A 119 -5.70 -4.89 10.11
C GLU A 119 -4.26 -5.27 9.80
N VAL A 120 -3.74 -4.80 8.66
CA VAL A 120 -2.34 -5.04 8.30
C VAL A 120 -1.40 -4.36 9.31
N VAL A 121 -1.60 -3.10 9.68
CA VAL A 121 -0.77 -2.43 10.71
C VAL A 121 -0.76 -3.22 12.04
N ASN A 122 -1.89 -3.76 12.46
CA ASN A 122 -1.97 -4.60 13.67
C ASN A 122 -1.16 -5.91 13.57
N MET A 123 -0.84 -6.34 12.36
CA MET A 123 0.04 -7.50 12.12
C MET A 123 1.53 -7.15 12.15
N TYR A 124 1.90 -5.88 12.35
CA TYR A 124 3.30 -5.45 12.37
C TYR A 124 4.13 -6.26 13.37
N TYR A 125 3.89 -6.14 14.68
CA TYR A 125 4.67 -6.86 15.69
C TYR A 125 4.75 -8.39 15.45
N PRO A 126 3.65 -9.10 15.16
CA PRO A 126 3.73 -10.56 14.97
C PRO A 126 4.42 -11.00 13.67
N LEU A 127 4.46 -10.15 12.61
CA LEU A 127 4.89 -10.58 11.27
C LEU A 127 6.01 -9.76 10.64
N HIS A 128 6.40 -8.60 11.17
CA HIS A 128 7.35 -7.71 10.49
C HIS A 128 8.77 -8.26 10.39
N GLU A 129 9.17 -9.14 11.31
CA GLU A 129 10.44 -9.86 11.27
C GLU A 129 10.33 -11.21 10.52
N ALA A 130 9.12 -11.63 10.16
CA ALA A 130 8.89 -12.88 9.46
C ALA A 130 9.05 -12.73 7.93
N ASP A 131 9.22 -13.85 7.25
CA ASP A 131 9.17 -13.86 5.78
C ASP A 131 7.77 -13.42 5.29
N LEU A 132 7.73 -12.62 4.23
CA LEU A 132 6.49 -12.08 3.67
C LEU A 132 5.52 -13.15 3.16
N SER A 133 5.98 -14.37 2.88
CA SER A 133 5.08 -15.49 2.58
C SER A 133 4.16 -15.81 3.76
N LYS A 134 4.61 -15.61 5.01
CA LYS A 134 3.76 -15.81 6.19
C LYS A 134 2.63 -14.77 6.24
N PHE A 135 2.93 -13.52 5.90
CA PHE A 135 1.90 -12.50 5.72
C PHE A 135 0.90 -12.89 4.63
N ALA A 136 1.38 -13.40 3.48
CA ALA A 136 0.50 -13.84 2.41
C ALA A 136 -0.46 -14.97 2.85
N THR A 137 0.02 -15.95 3.61
CA THR A 137 -0.83 -17.01 4.18
C THR A 137 -1.92 -16.44 5.07
N VAL A 138 -1.57 -15.54 6.00
CA VAL A 138 -2.54 -14.90 6.90
C VAL A 138 -3.54 -14.05 6.11
N ALA A 139 -3.09 -13.33 5.08
CA ALA A 139 -3.94 -12.54 4.21
C ALA A 139 -4.95 -13.40 3.43
N ASP A 140 -4.51 -14.56 2.91
CA ASP A 140 -5.41 -15.52 2.26
C ASP A 140 -6.46 -16.06 3.25
N GLU A 141 -6.07 -16.43 4.47
CA GLU A 141 -7.01 -16.88 5.51
C GLU A 141 -8.07 -15.82 5.84
N ILE A 142 -7.68 -14.55 5.97
CA ILE A 142 -8.61 -13.45 6.23
C ILE A 142 -9.60 -13.30 5.09
N ILE A 143 -9.11 -13.28 3.84
CA ILE A 143 -9.99 -13.08 2.70
C ILE A 143 -10.95 -14.26 2.52
N GLU A 144 -10.50 -15.50 2.64
CA GLU A 144 -11.39 -16.66 2.47
C GLU A 144 -12.44 -16.78 3.59
N ARG A 145 -12.19 -16.24 4.80
CA ARG A 145 -13.19 -16.19 5.88
C ARG A 145 -14.29 -15.12 5.66
N ASN A 146 -14.01 -14.09 4.86
CA ASN A 146 -14.88 -12.93 4.67
C ASN A 146 -15.50 -12.85 3.25
N LYS A 147 -15.28 -13.87 2.43
CA LYS A 147 -15.81 -14.00 1.07
C LYS A 147 -17.18 -14.66 1.06
#